data_AF-A0A2N6L533-F1
#
_entry.id   AF-A0A2N6L533-F1
#
_cell.length_a   1.000
_cell.length_b   1.000
_cell.length_c   1.000
_cell.angle_alpha   90.00
_cell.angle_beta   90.00
_cell.angle_gamma   90.00
#
_symmetry.space_group_name_H-M   'P 1'
#
loop_
_entity.id
_entity.type
_entity.pdbx_description
1 polymer ?
#
loop_
_entity_poly.entity_id
_entity_poly.type
_entity_poly.pdbx_seq_one_letter_code
_entity_poly.pdbx_strand_id
1 'polypeptide(L)'
;AILGLAWSIGAVCESLHTAQYLVQSLQGAISPVWLPALTTLTAAGVSFAIGSSWGTMSILMPLAVPLAHTLTAGLGAEAQQFYLIATLSSVLAGATFGDHCSPISDTTVLSSIFAGADHIDHVRTQLPYALVVGAVAWLVGDVATAFGLPVWAALAIGIALLGAIVRIVGKPTPRFSESA
;
A
#
# COMPACT_ATOMS: atom_id res chain seq x y z
N ALA A 1 -20.79 -6.01 -11.85
CA ALA A 1 -20.63 -7.31 -11.17
C ALA A 1 -19.56 -7.26 -10.07
N ILE A 2 -18.33 -6.81 -10.38
CA ILE A 2 -17.20 -6.79 -9.43
C ILE A 2 -17.49 -6.00 -8.14
N LEU A 3 -18.04 -4.78 -8.23
CA LEU A 3 -18.43 -4.00 -7.04
C LEU A 3 -19.51 -4.68 -6.19
N GLY A 4 -20.45 -5.37 -6.83
CA GLY A 4 -21.48 -6.14 -6.12
C GLY A 4 -20.89 -7.32 -5.34
N LEU A 5 -19.98 -8.07 -5.97
CA LEU A 5 -19.26 -9.16 -5.30
C LEU A 5 -18.34 -8.64 -4.18
N ALA A 6 -17.72 -7.48 -4.36
CA ALA A 6 -16.90 -6.85 -3.32
C ALA A 6 -17.73 -6.43 -2.10
N TRP A 7 -18.93 -5.86 -2.31
CA TRP A 7 -19.87 -5.59 -1.21
C TRP A 7 -20.41 -6.87 -0.57
N SER A 8 -20.64 -7.93 -1.34
CA SER A 8 -21.00 -9.24 -0.77
C SER A 8 -19.89 -9.78 0.13
N ILE A 9 -18.62 -9.67 -0.27
CA ILE A 9 -17.48 -10.03 0.60
C ILE A 9 -17.45 -9.16 1.85
N GLY A 10 -17.65 -7.84 1.73
CA GLY A 10 -17.75 -6.94 2.89
C GLY A 10 -18.85 -7.37 3.87
N ALA A 11 -20.05 -7.69 3.36
CA ALA A 11 -21.18 -8.15 4.17
C ALA A 11 -20.92 -9.53 4.81
N VAL A 12 -20.23 -10.44 4.12
CA VAL A 12 -19.80 -11.73 4.70
C VAL A 12 -18.75 -11.51 5.78
N CYS A 13 -17.78 -10.63 5.58
CA CYS A 13 -16.79 -10.29 6.59
C CYS A 13 -17.43 -9.69 7.85
N GLU A 14 -18.48 -8.87 7.68
CA GLU A 14 -19.28 -8.32 8.77
C GLU A 14 -20.08 -9.42 9.49
N SER A 15 -20.76 -10.31 8.77
CA SER A 15 -21.52 -11.42 9.38
C SER A 15 -20.65 -12.42 10.13
N LEU A 16 -19.43 -12.66 9.63
CA LEU A 16 -18.41 -13.47 10.30
C LEU A 16 -17.70 -12.74 11.43
N HIS A 17 -18.00 -11.46 11.67
CA HIS A 17 -17.35 -10.63 12.68
C HIS A 17 -15.82 -10.62 12.54
N THR A 18 -15.33 -10.64 11.30
CA THR A 18 -13.91 -10.83 10.96
C THR A 18 -13.04 -9.74 11.60
N ALA A 19 -13.52 -8.50 11.63
CA ALA A 19 -12.83 -7.40 12.29
C ALA A 19 -12.68 -7.64 13.81
N GLN A 20 -13.72 -8.14 14.48
CA GLN A 20 -13.66 -8.45 15.92
C GLN A 20 -12.71 -9.61 16.19
N TYR A 21 -12.69 -10.63 15.33
CA TYR A 21 -11.72 -11.73 15.41
C TYR A 21 -10.28 -11.24 15.29
N LEU A 22 -10.00 -10.34 14.32
CA LEU A 22 -8.68 -9.73 14.16
C LEU A 22 -8.32 -8.87 15.37
N VAL A 23 -9.24 -8.05 15.88
CA VAL A 23 -9.04 -7.27 17.11
C VAL A 23 -8.67 -8.19 18.27
N GLN A 24 -9.42 -9.27 18.52
CA GLN A 24 -9.15 -10.19 19.62
C GLN A 24 -7.81 -10.94 19.46
N SER A 25 -7.45 -11.28 18.23
CA SER A 25 -6.20 -11.99 17.93
C SER A 25 -4.98 -11.08 18.04
N LEU A 26 -5.15 -9.78 17.77
CA LEU A 26 -4.05 -8.80 17.72
C LEU A 26 -3.98 -7.91 18.97
N GLN A 27 -5.05 -7.81 19.76
CA GLN A 27 -5.07 -7.06 21.02
C GLN A 27 -4.04 -7.64 21.98
N GLY A 28 -3.15 -6.77 22.47
CA GLY A 28 -2.05 -7.16 23.36
C GLY A 28 -0.86 -7.83 22.66
N ALA A 29 -1.01 -8.26 21.40
CA ALA A 29 0.08 -8.80 20.59
C ALA A 29 0.80 -7.71 19.77
N ILE A 30 0.09 -6.67 19.33
CA ILE A 30 0.63 -5.62 18.46
C ILE A 30 0.34 -4.23 19.03
N SER A 31 1.38 -3.39 19.09
CA SER A 31 1.23 -1.97 19.42
C SER A 31 0.52 -1.23 18.28
N PRO A 32 -0.44 -0.31 18.57
CA PRO A 32 -1.12 0.49 17.55
C PRO A 32 -0.19 1.22 16.58
N VAL A 33 1.04 1.54 17.02
CA VAL A 33 2.10 2.14 16.19
C VAL A 33 2.40 1.32 14.93
N TRP A 34 2.31 -0.01 15.00
CA TRP A 34 2.61 -0.88 13.86
C TRP A 34 1.43 -1.09 12.91
N LEU A 35 0.23 -0.63 13.28
CA LEU A 35 -0.98 -0.88 12.51
C LEU A 35 -0.87 -0.36 11.06
N PRO A 36 -0.49 0.91 10.79
CA PRO A 36 -0.37 1.41 9.41
C PRO A 36 0.60 0.58 8.57
N ALA A 37 1.81 0.33 9.09
CA ALA A 37 2.86 -0.40 8.39
C ALA A 37 2.45 -1.83 8.02
N LEU A 38 1.79 -2.55 8.94
CA LEU A 38 1.32 -3.91 8.67
C LEU A 38 0.14 -3.92 7.70
N THR A 39 -0.74 -2.92 7.79
CA THR A 39 -1.85 -2.74 6.85
C THR A 39 -1.35 -2.50 5.43
N THR A 40 -0.31 -1.67 5.23
CA THR A 40 0.29 -1.46 3.91
C THR A 40 0.82 -2.76 3.31
N LEU A 41 1.56 -3.56 4.07
CA LEU A 41 2.10 -4.83 3.56
C LEU A 41 1.00 -5.85 3.24
N THR A 42 -0.04 -5.90 4.08
CA THR A 42 -1.19 -6.78 3.85
C THR A 42 -1.94 -6.37 2.58
N ALA A 43 -2.22 -5.07 2.42
CA ALA A 43 -2.87 -4.54 1.24
C ALA A 43 -2.04 -4.74 -0.03
N ALA A 44 -0.72 -4.54 0.05
CA ALA A 44 0.21 -4.82 -1.03
C ALA A 44 0.16 -6.29 -1.47
N GLY A 45 0.24 -7.23 -0.52
CA GLY A 45 0.19 -8.67 -0.83
C GLY A 45 -1.14 -9.09 -1.44
N VAL A 46 -2.27 -8.65 -0.87
CA VAL A 46 -3.60 -8.94 -1.41
C VAL A 46 -3.75 -8.36 -2.81
N SER A 47 -3.37 -7.09 -3.02
CA SER A 47 -3.54 -6.43 -4.31
C SER A 47 -2.63 -7.00 -5.39
N PHE A 48 -1.40 -7.38 -5.03
CA PHE A 48 -0.50 -8.08 -5.94
C PHE A 48 -1.10 -9.43 -6.39
N ALA A 49 -1.69 -10.18 -5.46
CA ALA A 49 -2.26 -11.50 -5.74
C ALA A 49 -3.55 -11.47 -6.55
N ILE A 50 -4.38 -10.43 -6.41
CA ILE A 50 -5.64 -10.30 -7.16
C ILE A 50 -5.54 -9.39 -8.39
N GLY A 51 -4.46 -8.60 -8.51
CA GLY A 51 -4.24 -7.68 -9.63
C GLY A 51 -5.20 -6.49 -9.67
N SER A 52 -5.69 -6.01 -8.51
CA SER A 52 -6.67 -4.91 -8.48
C SER A 52 -6.53 -4.05 -7.22
N SER A 53 -6.35 -2.75 -7.42
CA SER A 53 -6.33 -1.76 -6.33
C SER A 53 -7.72 -1.57 -5.70
N TRP A 54 -8.72 -1.28 -6.53
CA TRP A 54 -10.10 -1.07 -6.07
C TRP A 54 -10.72 -2.30 -5.42
N GLY A 55 -10.42 -3.50 -5.92
CA GLY A 55 -10.84 -4.75 -5.30
C GLY A 55 -10.28 -4.89 -3.89
N THR A 56 -8.99 -4.66 -3.71
CA THR A 56 -8.34 -4.71 -2.40
C THR A 56 -8.88 -3.67 -1.43
N MET A 57 -9.04 -2.42 -1.87
CA MET A 57 -9.62 -1.36 -1.03
C MET A 57 -11.04 -1.72 -0.58
N SER A 58 -11.86 -2.29 -1.46
CA SER A 58 -13.22 -2.71 -1.13
C SER A 58 -13.27 -3.84 -0.10
N ILE A 59 -12.29 -4.74 -0.10
CA ILE A 59 -12.18 -5.84 0.87
C ILE A 59 -11.62 -5.34 2.20
N LEU A 60 -10.58 -4.50 2.17
CA LEU A 60 -9.83 -4.14 3.37
C LEU A 60 -10.40 -2.95 4.13
N MET A 61 -11.03 -1.97 3.47
CA MET A 61 -11.57 -0.79 4.17
C MET A 61 -12.61 -1.13 5.25
N PRO A 62 -13.60 -2.02 5.00
CA PRO A 62 -14.57 -2.44 6.02
C PRO A 62 -13.93 -3.14 7.23
N LEU A 63 -12.74 -3.70 7.07
CA LEU A 63 -11.98 -4.35 8.15
C LEU A 63 -11.06 -3.34 8.86
N ALA A 64 -10.38 -2.48 8.11
CA ALA A 64 -9.37 -1.55 8.60
C ALA A 64 -9.96 -0.44 9.47
N VAL A 65 -11.12 0.12 9.08
CA VAL A 65 -11.80 1.19 9.84
C VAL A 65 -12.13 0.75 11.27
N PRO A 66 -12.91 -0.33 11.50
CA PRO A 66 -13.24 -0.76 12.86
C PRO A 66 -12.01 -1.25 13.63
N LEU A 67 -11.07 -1.96 12.98
CA LEU A 67 -9.83 -2.41 13.61
C LEU A 67 -9.01 -1.23 14.15
N ALA A 68 -8.79 -0.20 13.34
CA ALA A 68 -8.07 1.00 13.75
C ALA A 68 -8.78 1.73 14.88
N HIS A 69 -10.10 1.89 14.77
CA HIS A 69 -10.89 2.54 15.82
C HIS A 69 -10.80 1.79 17.16
N THR A 70 -10.94 0.46 17.16
CA THR A 70 -10.93 -0.34 18.39
C THR A 70 -9.55 -0.46 19.01
N LEU A 71 -8.49 -0.66 18.21
CA LEU A 71 -7.12 -0.77 18.74
C LEU A 71 -6.57 0.54 19.31
N THR A 72 -7.12 1.68 18.89
CA THR A 72 -6.66 3.01 19.31
C THR A 72 -7.58 3.69 20.31
N ALA A 73 -8.69 3.06 20.71
CA ALA A 73 -9.70 3.63 21.61
C ALA A 73 -9.18 4.06 22.99
N GLY A 74 -8.04 3.51 23.43
CA GLY A 74 -7.38 3.91 24.68
C GLY A 74 -6.41 5.09 24.55
N LEU A 75 -6.21 5.62 23.34
CA LEU A 75 -5.32 6.75 23.06
C LEU A 75 -6.09 8.08 23.14
N GLY A 76 -5.34 9.19 23.24
CA GLY A 76 -5.95 10.52 23.13
C GLY A 76 -6.61 10.75 21.75
N ALA A 77 -7.61 11.63 21.69
CA ALA A 77 -8.42 11.86 20.48
C ALA A 77 -7.57 12.19 19.24
N GLU A 78 -6.53 13.01 19.39
CA GLU A 78 -5.61 13.37 18.30
C GLU A 78 -4.85 12.15 17.76
N ALA A 79 -4.33 11.30 18.66
CA ALA A 79 -3.62 10.08 18.27
C ALA A 79 -4.55 9.06 17.62
N GLN A 80 -5.76 8.89 18.15
CA GLN A 80 -6.78 8.03 17.55
C GLN A 80 -7.14 8.48 16.13
N GLN A 81 -7.35 9.78 15.91
CA GLN A 81 -7.61 10.32 14.58
C GLN A 81 -6.42 10.12 13.64
N PHE A 82 -5.19 10.34 14.12
CA PHE A 82 -3.99 10.11 13.34
C PHE A 82 -3.90 8.64 12.87
N TYR A 83 -4.01 7.67 13.77
CA TYR A 83 -3.88 6.26 13.42
C TYR A 83 -5.01 5.76 12.53
N LEU A 84 -6.23 6.29 12.69
CA LEU A 84 -7.32 6.00 11.76
C LEU A 84 -6.95 6.46 10.34
N ILE A 85 -6.58 7.74 10.17
CA ILE A 85 -6.22 8.29 8.86
C ILE A 85 -5.01 7.57 8.27
N ALA A 86 -3.99 7.31 9.09
CA ALA A 86 -2.78 6.60 8.68
C ALA A 86 -3.12 5.20 8.18
N THR A 87 -3.93 4.42 8.91
CA THR A 87 -4.33 3.07 8.50
C THR A 87 -5.12 3.06 7.20
N LEU A 88 -6.02 4.03 6.98
CA LEU A 88 -6.75 4.16 5.72
C LEU A 88 -5.81 4.53 4.56
N SER A 89 -4.86 5.45 4.80
CA SER A 89 -3.80 5.79 3.86
C SER A 89 -2.95 4.56 3.51
N SER A 90 -2.63 3.72 4.50
CA SER A 90 -1.86 2.48 4.31
C SER A 90 -2.60 1.46 3.44
N VAL A 91 -3.93 1.32 3.59
CA VAL A 91 -4.73 0.48 2.66
C VAL A 91 -4.62 1.01 1.24
N LEU A 92 -4.74 2.33 1.03
CA LEU A 92 -4.65 2.96 -0.28
C LEU A 92 -3.26 2.77 -0.91
N ALA A 93 -2.20 3.00 -0.13
CA ALA A 93 -0.81 2.88 -0.55
C ALA A 93 -0.45 1.43 -0.90
N GLY A 94 -0.79 0.48 -0.03
CA GLY A 94 -0.54 -0.94 -0.29
C GLY A 94 -1.33 -1.45 -1.50
N ALA A 95 -2.60 -1.09 -1.62
CA ALA A 95 -3.42 -1.49 -2.76
C ALA A 95 -2.92 -0.92 -4.09
N THR A 96 -2.46 0.33 -4.12
CA THR A 96 -1.86 0.90 -5.35
C THR A 96 -0.51 0.27 -5.69
N PHE A 97 0.34 0.02 -4.69
CA PHE A 97 1.61 -0.66 -4.89
C PHE A 97 1.43 -2.06 -5.49
N GLY A 98 0.55 -2.88 -4.90
CA GLY A 98 0.36 -4.27 -5.33
C GLY A 98 -0.22 -4.38 -6.74
N ASP A 99 -1.21 -3.54 -7.06
CA ASP A 99 -1.79 -3.41 -8.41
C ASP A 99 -0.71 -3.06 -9.45
N HIS A 100 0.15 -2.08 -9.13
CA HIS A 100 1.18 -1.58 -10.03
C HIS A 100 2.25 -2.61 -10.39
N CYS A 101 2.60 -3.53 -9.48
CA CYS A 101 3.64 -4.52 -9.72
C CYS A 101 3.09 -5.92 -10.05
N SER A 102 1.77 -6.12 -10.02
CA SER A 102 1.14 -7.41 -10.32
C SER A 102 1.20 -7.74 -11.82
N PRO A 103 1.67 -8.96 -12.21
CA PRO A 103 1.66 -9.42 -13.60
C PRO A 103 0.26 -9.80 -14.11
N ILE A 104 -0.76 -9.77 -13.26
CA ILE A 104 -2.13 -10.10 -13.66
C ILE A 104 -3.07 -8.89 -13.56
N SER A 105 -2.54 -7.71 -13.23
CA SER A 105 -3.32 -6.49 -13.14
C SER A 105 -3.72 -5.98 -14.52
N ASP A 106 -4.99 -5.60 -14.68
CA ASP A 106 -5.51 -4.93 -15.87
C ASP A 106 -4.72 -3.65 -16.19
N THR A 107 -4.32 -2.90 -15.16
CA THR A 107 -3.52 -1.67 -15.30
C THR A 107 -2.14 -1.99 -15.86
N THR A 108 -1.50 -3.05 -15.37
CA THR A 108 -0.18 -3.51 -15.82
C THR A 108 -0.24 -4.06 -17.24
N VAL A 109 -1.26 -4.84 -17.56
CA VAL A 109 -1.50 -5.36 -18.91
C VAL A 109 -1.68 -4.22 -19.91
N LEU A 110 -2.59 -3.27 -19.62
CA LEU A 110 -2.82 -2.12 -20.50
C LEU A 110 -1.57 -1.24 -20.63
N SER A 111 -0.82 -1.03 -19.55
CA SER A 111 0.43 -0.28 -19.58
C SER A 111 1.48 -0.93 -20.49
N SER A 112 1.61 -2.26 -20.44
CA SER A 112 2.53 -2.99 -21.33
C SER A 112 2.13 -2.90 -22.81
N ILE A 113 0.83 -3.01 -23.11
CA ILE A 113 0.29 -2.86 -24.47
C ILE A 113 0.57 -1.46 -25.02
N PHE A 114 0.28 -0.41 -24.25
CA PHE A 114 0.50 0.98 -24.70
C PHE A 114 1.99 1.34 -24.80
N ALA A 115 2.84 0.70 -24.00
CA ALA A 115 4.30 0.83 -24.13
C ALA A 115 4.87 0.04 -25.33
N GLY A 116 4.08 -0.82 -25.98
CA GLY A 116 4.57 -1.73 -27.01
C GLY A 116 5.60 -2.73 -26.50
N ALA A 117 5.62 -3.00 -25.19
CA ALA A 117 6.57 -3.88 -24.54
C ALA A 117 5.99 -5.29 -24.37
N ASP A 118 6.86 -6.30 -24.37
CA ASP A 118 6.47 -7.62 -23.86
C ASP A 118 5.99 -7.47 -22.41
N HIS A 119 4.88 -8.14 -22.09
CA HIS A 119 4.23 -7.98 -20.81
C HIS A 119 5.13 -8.36 -19.63
N ILE A 120 5.88 -9.45 -19.75
CA ILE A 120 6.75 -9.94 -18.67
C ILE A 120 7.99 -9.05 -18.55
N ASP A 121 8.51 -8.54 -19.65
CA ASP A 121 9.61 -7.58 -19.62
C ASP A 121 9.19 -6.23 -19.01
N HIS A 122 7.98 -5.76 -19.28
CA HIS A 122 7.40 -4.59 -18.62
C HIS A 122 7.34 -4.81 -17.10
N VAL A 123 6.77 -5.92 -16.64
CA VAL A 123 6.67 -6.22 -15.19
C VAL A 123 8.06 -6.30 -14.55
N ARG A 124 8.99 -7.04 -15.17
CA ARG A 124 10.36 -7.23 -14.66
C ARG A 124 11.13 -5.92 -14.56
N THR A 125 10.92 -5.01 -15.49
CA THR A 125 11.58 -3.70 -15.47
C THR A 125 10.95 -2.77 -14.43
N GLN A 126 9.63 -2.80 -14.23
CA GLN A 126 8.95 -1.95 -13.24
C GLN A 126 9.17 -2.40 -11.78
N LEU A 127 9.20 -3.72 -11.51
CA LEU A 127 9.24 -4.27 -10.16
C LEU A 127 10.38 -3.71 -9.28
N PRO A 128 11.64 -3.57 -9.75
CA PRO A 128 12.69 -2.95 -8.95
C PRO A 128 12.39 -1.51 -8.55
N TYR A 129 11.81 -0.69 -9.44
CA TYR A 129 11.45 0.70 -9.13
C TYR A 129 10.30 0.74 -8.13
N ALA A 130 9.28 -0.09 -8.33
CA ALA A 130 8.15 -0.21 -7.42
C ALA A 130 8.64 -0.58 -6.02
N LEU A 131 9.51 -1.59 -5.89
CA LEU A 131 10.07 -2.02 -4.60
C LEU A 131 10.86 -0.92 -3.88
N VAL A 132 11.66 -0.14 -4.61
CA VAL A 132 12.40 0.99 -4.02
C VAL A 132 11.44 2.05 -3.48
N VAL A 133 10.47 2.47 -4.30
CA VAL A 133 9.48 3.49 -3.90
C VAL A 133 8.62 2.97 -2.74
N GLY A 134 8.15 1.73 -2.83
CA GLY A 134 7.37 1.07 -1.80
C GLY A 134 8.13 0.93 -0.48
N ALA A 135 9.41 0.57 -0.51
CA ALA A 135 10.24 0.48 0.69
C ALA A 135 10.43 1.84 1.37
N VAL A 136 10.68 2.91 0.59
CA VAL A 136 10.81 4.27 1.15
C VAL A 136 9.47 4.76 1.71
N ALA A 137 8.37 4.55 0.98
CA ALA A 137 7.04 4.91 1.44
C ALA A 137 6.65 4.16 2.72
N TRP A 138 6.95 2.86 2.80
CA TRP A 138 6.68 2.06 3.99
C TRP A 138 7.53 2.48 5.19
N LEU A 139 8.84 2.67 5.01
CA LEU A 139 9.74 3.05 6.11
C LEU A 139 9.48 4.48 6.61
N VAL A 140 9.34 5.44 5.69
CA VAL A 140 9.24 6.86 6.05
C VAL A 140 7.80 7.30 6.23
N GLY A 141 6.91 6.85 5.33
CA GLY A 141 5.50 7.25 5.30
C GLY A 141 4.65 6.52 6.33
N ASP A 142 4.85 5.21 6.53
CA ASP A 142 4.08 4.45 7.53
C ASP A 142 4.83 4.34 8.86
N VAL A 143 6.02 3.74 8.87
CA VAL A 143 6.74 3.45 10.12
C VAL A 143 7.16 4.75 10.81
N ALA A 144 7.94 5.61 10.15
CA ALA A 144 8.47 6.80 10.83
C ALA A 144 7.37 7.79 11.27
N THR A 145 6.30 7.98 10.48
CA THR A 145 5.18 8.83 10.89
C THR A 145 4.43 8.25 12.09
N ALA A 146 4.25 6.93 12.16
CA ALA A 146 3.64 6.27 13.30
C ALA A 146 4.47 6.43 14.59
N PHE A 147 5.80 6.53 14.47
CA PHE A 147 6.70 6.87 15.59
C PHE A 147 6.78 8.39 15.88
N GLY A 148 5.94 9.20 15.25
CA GLY A 148 5.80 10.63 15.55
C GLY A 148 6.52 11.57 14.58
N LEU A 149 7.08 11.09 13.47
CA LEU A 149 7.62 11.97 12.44
C LEU A 149 6.48 12.79 11.80
N PRO A 150 6.56 14.13 11.78
CA PRO A 150 5.54 14.96 11.15
C PRO A 150 5.39 14.62 9.67
N VAL A 151 4.15 14.56 9.18
CA VAL A 151 3.84 14.18 7.78
C VAL A 151 4.61 15.01 6.75
N TRP A 152 4.71 16.34 6.96
CA TRP A 152 5.46 17.22 6.08
C TRP A 152 6.96 16.90 6.04
N ALA A 153 7.54 16.53 7.18
CA ALA A 153 8.93 16.10 7.26
C ALA A 153 9.11 14.74 6.57
N ALA A 154 8.19 13.81 6.76
CA ALA A 154 8.19 12.51 6.07
C ALA A 154 8.14 12.66 4.55
N LEU A 155 7.29 13.56 4.03
CA LEU A 155 7.23 13.87 2.59
C LEU A 155 8.55 14.46 2.07
N ALA A 156 9.12 15.44 2.78
CA ALA A 156 10.39 16.05 2.39
C ALA A 156 11.55 15.03 2.40
N ILE A 157 11.62 14.19 3.44
CA ILE A 157 12.61 13.12 3.57
C ILE A 157 12.41 12.07 2.47
N GLY A 158 11.17 11.68 2.18
CA GLY A 158 10.86 10.72 1.12
C GLY A 158 11.32 11.22 -0.26
N ILE A 159 11.01 12.47 -0.61
CA ILE A 159 11.47 13.11 -1.86
C ILE A 159 13.00 13.14 -1.92
N ALA A 160 13.66 13.57 -0.84
CA ALA A 160 15.11 13.66 -0.77
C ALA A 160 15.77 12.28 -0.91
N LEU A 161 15.25 11.25 -0.22
CA LEU A 161 15.76 9.88 -0.29
C LEU A 161 15.58 9.29 -1.68
N LEU A 162 14.39 9.39 -2.27
CA LEU A 162 14.16 8.90 -3.64
C LEU A 162 15.05 9.62 -4.65
N GLY A 163 15.18 10.94 -4.53
CA GLY A 163 16.08 11.73 -5.35
C GLY A 163 17.54 11.31 -5.21
N ALA A 164 18.00 11.05 -3.99
CA ALA A 164 19.35 10.55 -3.71
C ALA A 164 19.57 9.14 -4.29
N ILE A 165 18.62 8.23 -4.11
CA ILE A 165 18.69 6.86 -4.66
C ILE A 165 18.82 6.91 -6.18
N VAL A 166 17.98 7.70 -6.86
CA VAL A 166 18.04 7.85 -8.32
C VAL A 166 19.38 8.45 -8.75
N ARG A 167 19.92 9.43 -8.02
CA ARG A 167 21.21 10.08 -8.35
C ARG A 167 22.42 9.17 -8.13
N ILE A 168 22.39 8.30 -7.13
CA ILE A 168 23.54 7.47 -6.73
C ILE A 168 23.53 6.10 -7.42
N VAL A 169 22.34 5.48 -7.53
CA VAL A 169 22.17 4.12 -8.08
C VAL A 169 21.72 4.15 -9.54
N GLY A 170 21.03 5.21 -9.97
CA GLY A 170 20.51 5.34 -11.32
C GLY A 170 21.63 5.43 -12.36
N LYS A 171 21.43 4.72 -13.47
CA LYS A 171 22.32 4.80 -14.64
C LYS A 171 21.75 5.78 -15.67
N PRO A 172 22.59 6.55 -16.37
CA PRO A 172 22.13 7.38 -17.49
C PRO A 172 21.48 6.49 -18.56
N THR A 173 20.32 6.90 -19.06
CA THR A 173 19.73 6.27 -20.23
C THR A 173 20.46 6.73 -21.50
N PRO A 174 20.86 5.83 -22.40
CA PRO A 174 21.47 6.20 -23.68
C PRO A 174 20.53 7.13 -24.46
N ARG A 175 21.09 8.12 -25.19
CA ARG A 175 20.29 8.96 -26.08
C ARG A 175 19.80 8.11 -27.25
N PHE A 176 18.52 8.27 -27.59
CA PHE A 176 17.83 7.53 -28.66
C PHE A 176 18.51 7.57 -30.04
N SER A 177 19.49 8.46 -30.28
CA SER A 177 20.18 8.59 -31.57
C SER A 177 21.40 7.66 -31.75
N GLU A 178 21.81 6.87 -30.76
CA GLU A 178 23.04 6.05 -30.85
C GLU A 178 22.79 4.57 -31.22
N SER A 179 21.54 4.17 -31.50
CA SER A 179 21.19 2.77 -31.80
C SER A 179 20.36 2.59 -33.07
N ALA A 180 20.62 3.39 -34.11
CA ALA A 180 20.08 3.18 -35.45
C ALA A 180 21.15 2.58 -36.37
#